data_AF-A0A1C6BJC1-F1
#
_entry.id   AF-A0A1C6BJC1-F1
#
_cell.length_a   1.000
_cell.length_b   1.000
_cell.length_c   1.000
_cell.angle_alpha   90.00
_cell.angle_beta   90.00
_cell.angle_gamma   90.00
#
_symmetry.space_group_name_H-M   'P 1'
#
loop_
_entity.id
_entity.type
_entity.pdbx_description
1 polymer ?
#
loop_
_entity_poly.entity_id
_entity_poly.type
_entity_poly.pdbx_seq_one_letter_code
_entity_poly.pdbx_strand_id
1 'polypeptide(L)'
;MDILEIYSALDAFGIFLGVVFLFLLGFLLFGVIVYICTGLAYYKAAEVEGIPNNWLAWIPIGNSYIMLRLAEKNMNLLFIFIASMASTVIRNFYDTGVIINLISFGISIWSIIISIQCYLVIGKKYGISPAWFIVGCFIIPVMIVPMIMLYNKAKKIARGEATLNIVEDDKNNEEW
;
A
#
# COMPACT_ATOMS: atom_id res chain seq x y z
N MET A 1 20.26 39.93 21.91
CA MET A 1 20.58 38.51 21.77
C MET A 1 22.07 38.41 21.78
N ASP A 2 22.64 37.88 22.86
CA ASP A 2 24.08 37.82 23.00
C ASP A 2 24.65 36.67 22.19
N ILE A 3 25.92 36.76 21.82
CA ILE A 3 26.62 35.76 20.99
C ILE A 3 26.45 34.34 21.56
N LEU A 4 26.42 34.19 22.89
CA LEU A 4 26.20 32.92 23.56
C LEU A 4 24.79 32.33 23.32
N GLU A 5 23.76 33.18 23.27
CA GLU A 5 22.39 32.78 22.97
C GLU A 5 22.25 32.32 21.51
N ILE A 6 22.96 32.98 20.58
CA ILE A 6 23.01 32.61 19.16
C ILE A 6 23.64 31.22 18.98
N TYR A 7 24.75 30.94 19.67
CA TYR A 7 25.39 29.61 19.60
C TYR A 7 24.50 28.52 20.21
N SER A 8 23.88 28.76 21.36
CA SER A 8 22.95 27.82 21.98
C SER A 8 21.74 27.51 21.08
N ALA A 9 21.18 28.53 20.42
CA ALA A 9 20.09 28.36 19.47
C ALA A 9 20.51 27.56 18.22
N LEU A 10 21.73 27.79 17.73
CA LEU A 10 22.29 27.05 16.59
C LEU A 10 22.52 25.56 16.94
N ASP A 11 23.02 25.28 18.13
CA ASP A 11 23.21 23.90 18.62
C ASP A 11 21.87 23.17 18.77
N ALA A 12 20.88 23.83 19.38
CA ALA A 12 19.53 23.28 19.50
C ALA A 12 18.88 23.01 18.13
N PHE A 13 19.06 23.91 17.16
CA PHE A 13 18.60 23.72 15.79
C PHE A 13 19.32 22.56 15.09
N GLY A 14 20.63 22.42 15.29
CA GLY A 14 21.41 21.30 14.78
C GLY A 14 20.94 19.95 15.33
N ILE A 15 20.70 19.87 16.64
CA ILE A 15 20.15 18.66 17.29
C ILE A 15 18.77 18.34 16.72
N PHE A 16 17.90 19.34 16.59
CA PHE A 16 16.56 19.17 16.03
C PHE A 16 16.63 18.62 14.59
N LEU A 17 17.44 19.21 13.72
CA LEU A 17 17.63 18.72 12.35
C LEU A 17 18.19 17.30 12.32
N GLY A 18 19.12 16.98 13.22
CA GLY A 18 19.67 15.62 13.36
C GLY A 18 18.60 14.58 13.72
N VAL A 19 17.72 14.89 14.68
CA VAL A 19 16.60 14.02 15.06
C VAL A 19 15.61 13.85 13.90
N VAL A 20 15.25 14.94 13.23
CA VAL A 20 14.36 14.90 12.05
C VAL A 20 14.97 14.05 10.93
N PHE A 21 16.27 14.21 10.66
CA PHE A 21 16.97 13.41 9.65
C PHE A 21 16.94 11.91 9.98
N LEU A 22 17.27 11.53 11.22
CA LEU A 22 17.22 10.13 11.65
C LEU A 22 15.80 9.55 11.56
N PHE A 23 14.79 10.34 11.91
CA PHE A 23 13.40 9.96 11.76
C PHE A 23 13.02 9.71 10.29
N LEU A 24 13.37 10.63 9.38
CA LEU A 24 13.11 10.49 7.95
C LEU A 24 13.85 9.31 7.34
N LEU A 25 15.10 9.08 7.74
CA LEU A 25 15.89 7.93 7.32
C LEU A 25 15.24 6.61 7.79
N GLY A 26 14.81 6.54 9.05
CA GLY A 26 14.07 5.40 9.58
C GLY A 26 12.78 5.14 8.80
N PHE A 27 12.02 6.20 8.52
CA PHE A 27 10.79 6.11 7.73
C PHE A 27 11.03 5.58 6.31
N LEU A 28 12.08 6.05 5.65
CA LEU A 28 12.50 5.57 4.33
C LEU A 28 12.83 4.07 4.35
N LEU A 29 13.59 3.61 5.36
CA LEU A 29 13.94 2.19 5.51
C LEU A 29 12.69 1.33 5.71
N PHE A 30 11.74 1.77 6.54
CA PHE A 30 10.46 1.08 6.67
C PHE A 30 9.68 1.03 5.36
N GLY A 31 9.68 2.12 4.59
CA GLY A 31 9.06 2.16 3.26
C GLY A 31 9.64 1.09 2.32
N VAL A 32 10.97 0.95 2.29
CA VAL A 32 11.66 -0.08 1.48
C VAL A 32 11.29 -1.49 1.95
N ILE A 33 11.27 -1.74 3.25
CA ILE A 33 10.91 -3.07 3.80
C ILE A 33 9.47 -3.42 3.43
N VAL A 34 8.53 -2.49 3.64
CA VAL A 34 7.11 -2.68 3.27
C VAL A 34 7.00 -2.99 1.78
N TYR A 35 7.68 -2.21 0.93
CA TYR A 35 7.69 -2.41 -0.51
C TYR A 35 8.18 -3.82 -0.90
N ILE A 36 9.29 -4.29 -0.32
CA ILE A 36 9.81 -5.64 -0.58
C ILE A 36 8.83 -6.71 -0.12
N CYS A 37 8.27 -6.57 1.10
CA CYS A 37 7.30 -7.52 1.63
C CYS A 37 6.04 -7.61 0.76
N THR A 38 5.49 -6.47 0.34
CA THR A 38 4.31 -6.42 -0.54
C THR A 38 4.62 -7.04 -1.90
N GLY A 39 5.76 -6.68 -2.52
CA GLY A 39 6.17 -7.22 -3.81
C GLY A 39 6.30 -8.75 -3.78
N LEU A 40 6.96 -9.31 -2.76
CA LEU A 40 7.08 -10.75 -2.57
C LEU A 40 5.74 -11.44 -2.31
N ALA A 41 4.90 -10.86 -1.45
CA ALA A 41 3.60 -11.42 -1.12
C ALA A 41 2.68 -11.49 -2.34
N TYR A 42 2.57 -10.39 -3.08
CA TYR A 42 1.75 -10.31 -4.29
C TYR A 42 2.30 -11.15 -5.43
N TYR A 43 3.62 -11.19 -5.62
CA TYR A 43 4.24 -12.06 -6.63
C TYR A 43 3.88 -13.52 -6.39
N LYS A 44 4.07 -14.00 -5.14
CA LYS A 44 3.81 -15.40 -4.78
C LYS A 44 2.32 -15.73 -4.80
N ALA A 45 1.46 -14.83 -4.32
CA ALA A 45 0.01 -14.99 -4.41
C ALA A 45 -0.48 -15.07 -5.87
N ALA A 46 0.03 -14.19 -6.72
CA ALA A 46 -0.29 -14.19 -8.16
C ALA A 46 0.18 -15.46 -8.86
N GLU A 47 1.36 -15.98 -8.51
CA GLU A 47 1.85 -17.26 -9.01
C GLU A 47 0.93 -18.43 -8.62
N VAL A 48 0.48 -18.48 -7.36
CA VAL A 48 -0.44 -19.52 -6.86
C VAL A 48 -1.78 -19.50 -7.59
N GLU A 49 -2.29 -18.31 -7.89
CA GLU A 49 -3.58 -18.12 -8.57
C GLU A 49 -3.47 -18.12 -10.10
N GLY A 50 -2.28 -18.34 -10.67
CA GLY A 50 -2.08 -18.35 -12.12
C GLY A 50 -2.33 -17.00 -12.80
N ILE A 51 -2.17 -15.88 -12.07
CA ILE A 51 -2.33 -14.54 -12.63
C ILE A 51 -1.12 -14.25 -13.55
N PRO A 52 -1.35 -13.92 -14.83
CA PRO A 52 -0.26 -13.64 -15.76
C PRO A 52 0.51 -12.38 -15.36
N ASN A 53 1.79 -12.34 -15.70
CA ASN A 53 2.70 -11.22 -15.40
C ASN A 53 2.79 -10.91 -13.89
N ASN A 54 2.90 -11.95 -13.05
CA ASN A 54 3.07 -11.84 -11.59
C ASN A 54 4.23 -10.90 -11.18
N TRP A 55 5.27 -10.75 -12.00
CA TRP A 55 6.37 -9.80 -11.81
C TRP A 55 5.93 -8.33 -11.73
N LEU A 56 4.73 -7.99 -12.22
CA LEU A 56 4.14 -6.66 -12.07
C LEU A 56 3.93 -6.26 -10.59
N ALA A 57 3.96 -7.21 -9.66
CA ALA A 57 3.95 -6.94 -8.22
C ALA A 57 5.07 -5.98 -7.76
N TRP A 58 6.16 -5.87 -8.54
CA TRP A 58 7.31 -5.00 -8.30
C TRP A 58 7.20 -3.62 -8.97
N ILE A 59 6.12 -3.31 -9.69
CA ILE A 59 5.91 -1.98 -10.27
C ILE A 59 4.78 -1.32 -9.47
N PRO A 60 4.88 -0.05 -9.04
CA PRO A 60 3.84 0.58 -8.21
C PRO A 60 2.41 0.43 -8.76
N ILE A 61 2.19 0.74 -10.04
CA ILE A 61 0.87 0.54 -10.69
C ILE A 61 0.58 -0.95 -10.94
N GLY A 62 1.61 -1.74 -11.26
CA GLY A 62 1.48 -3.19 -11.42
C GLY A 62 1.05 -3.89 -10.13
N ASN A 63 1.46 -3.37 -8.97
CA ASN A 63 1.10 -3.85 -7.65
C ASN A 63 -0.41 -3.66 -7.40
N SER A 64 -0.97 -2.50 -7.75
CA SER A 64 -2.41 -2.26 -7.73
C SER A 64 -3.17 -3.19 -8.68
N TYR A 65 -2.63 -3.44 -9.87
CA TYR A 65 -3.19 -4.42 -10.80
C TYR A 65 -3.25 -5.83 -10.19
N ILE A 66 -2.14 -6.32 -9.61
CA ILE A 66 -2.10 -7.64 -8.96
C ILE A 66 -3.09 -7.69 -7.79
N MET A 67 -3.15 -6.65 -6.96
CA MET A 67 -4.12 -6.56 -5.85
C MET A 67 -5.56 -6.70 -6.34
N LEU A 68 -5.93 -5.95 -7.39
CA LEU A 68 -7.27 -6.03 -7.97
C LEU A 68 -7.57 -7.43 -8.53
N ARG A 69 -6.58 -8.08 -9.17
CA ARG A 69 -6.74 -9.43 -9.74
C ARG A 69 -6.88 -10.49 -8.66
N LEU A 70 -6.08 -10.42 -7.59
CA LEU A 70 -6.17 -11.31 -6.42
C LEU A 70 -7.52 -11.17 -5.70
N ALA A 71 -8.08 -9.96 -5.70
CA ALA A 71 -9.39 -9.66 -5.15
C ALA A 71 -10.55 -9.89 -6.13
N GLU A 72 -10.28 -10.37 -7.35
CA GLU A 72 -11.28 -10.63 -8.39
C GLU A 72 -12.16 -9.39 -8.70
N LYS A 73 -11.60 -8.19 -8.57
CA LYS A 73 -12.29 -6.92 -8.80
C LYS A 73 -12.24 -6.48 -10.27
N ASN A 74 -13.13 -5.55 -10.65
CA ASN A 74 -13.13 -4.94 -11.97
C ASN A 74 -11.81 -4.18 -12.24
N MET A 75 -11.16 -4.50 -13.37
CA MET A 75 -9.88 -3.89 -13.77
C MET A 75 -9.99 -2.40 -14.11
N ASN A 76 -11.19 -1.89 -14.42
CA ASN A 76 -11.40 -0.46 -14.64
C ASN A 76 -11.07 0.37 -13.39
N LEU A 77 -11.11 -0.22 -12.19
CA LEU A 77 -10.69 0.44 -10.95
C LEU A 77 -9.19 0.78 -10.94
N LEU A 78 -8.38 0.16 -11.81
CA LEU A 78 -6.97 0.52 -11.98
C LEU A 78 -6.80 2.00 -12.38
N PHE A 79 -7.75 2.59 -13.11
CA PHE A 79 -7.71 4.00 -13.50
C PHE A 79 -7.72 4.94 -12.28
N ILE A 80 -8.35 4.54 -11.17
CA ILE A 80 -8.33 5.33 -9.93
C ILE A 80 -6.92 5.37 -9.34
N PHE A 81 -6.20 4.24 -9.33
CA PHE A 81 -4.82 4.19 -8.84
C PHE A 81 -3.87 4.98 -9.76
N ILE A 82 -4.05 4.88 -11.07
CA ILE A 82 -3.29 5.66 -12.04
C ILE A 82 -3.56 7.16 -11.84
N ALA A 83 -4.82 7.57 -11.70
CA ALA A 83 -5.21 8.95 -11.46
C ALA A 83 -4.65 9.47 -10.12
N SER A 84 -4.66 8.64 -9.06
CA SER A 84 -4.07 8.98 -7.77
C SER A 84 -2.56 9.23 -7.89
N MET A 85 -1.83 8.33 -8.55
CA MET A 85 -0.40 8.49 -8.77
C MET A 85 -0.09 9.72 -9.64
N ALA A 86 -0.82 9.90 -10.75
CA ALA A 86 -0.67 11.04 -11.64
C ALA A 86 -0.95 12.38 -10.92
N SER A 87 -2.01 12.44 -10.11
CA SER A 87 -2.35 13.65 -9.33
C SER A 87 -1.25 14.01 -8.32
N THR A 88 -0.59 13.01 -7.73
CA THR A 88 0.53 13.23 -6.82
C THR A 88 1.75 13.77 -7.56
N VAL A 89 2.08 13.19 -8.72
CA VAL A 89 3.18 13.68 -9.57
C VAL A 89 2.91 15.12 -10.00
N ILE A 90 1.74 15.45 -10.55
CA ILE A 90 1.41 16.79 -11.04
C ILE A 90 1.55 17.83 -9.92
N ARG A 91 1.01 17.56 -8.72
CA ARG A 91 1.09 18.50 -7.59
C ARG A 91 2.50 18.74 -7.06
N ASN A 92 3.44 17.83 -7.29
CA ASN A 92 4.84 18.04 -6.92
C ASN A 92 5.56 19.01 -7.87
N PHE A 93 5.04 19.22 -9.08
CA PHE A 93 5.66 20.09 -10.10
C PHE A 93 4.89 21.38 -10.35
N TYR A 94 3.60 21.43 -9.99
CA TYR A 94 2.72 22.55 -10.29
C TYR A 94 1.91 22.96 -9.07
N ASP A 95 1.77 24.28 -8.86
CA ASP A 95 0.74 24.80 -7.97
C ASP A 95 -0.62 24.68 -8.65
N THR A 96 -1.35 23.62 -8.31
CA THR A 96 -2.62 23.28 -8.94
C THR A 96 -3.83 24.02 -8.33
N GLY A 97 -3.61 24.83 -7.29
CA GLY A 97 -4.68 25.52 -6.58
C GLY A 97 -5.61 24.58 -5.78
N VAL A 98 -6.56 25.19 -5.06
CA VAL A 98 -7.38 24.51 -4.04
C VAL A 98 -8.34 23.47 -4.64
N ILE A 99 -8.98 23.76 -5.78
CA ILE A 99 -10.00 22.88 -6.38
C ILE A 99 -9.38 21.53 -6.81
N ILE A 100 -8.23 21.57 -7.51
CA ILE A 100 -7.55 20.35 -7.95
C ILE A 100 -7.02 19.55 -6.76
N ASN A 101 -6.58 20.23 -5.69
CA ASN A 101 -6.18 19.57 -4.45
C ASN A 101 -7.33 18.81 -3.79
N LEU A 102 -8.54 19.37 -3.77
CA LEU A 102 -9.74 18.70 -3.25
C LEU A 102 -10.14 17.49 -4.09
N ILE A 103 -10.09 17.61 -5.42
CA ILE A 103 -10.34 16.46 -6.32
C ILE A 103 -9.33 15.35 -6.08
N SER A 104 -8.04 15.70 -6.00
CA SER A 104 -6.96 14.73 -5.74
C SER A 104 -7.13 14.05 -4.39
N PHE A 105 -7.58 14.78 -3.37
CA PHE A 105 -7.91 14.23 -2.06
C PHE A 105 -9.07 13.21 -2.14
N GLY A 106 -10.13 13.54 -2.89
CA GLY A 106 -11.24 12.61 -3.15
C GLY A 106 -10.79 11.32 -3.86
N ILE A 107 -9.93 11.45 -4.88
CA ILE A 107 -9.34 10.29 -5.58
C ILE A 107 -8.51 9.44 -4.62
N SER A 108 -7.71 10.06 -3.75
CA SER A 108 -6.96 9.35 -2.72
C SER A 108 -7.86 8.59 -1.75
N ILE A 109 -8.94 9.19 -1.25
CA ILE A 109 -9.91 8.50 -0.40
C ILE A 109 -10.50 7.28 -1.13
N TRP A 110 -10.93 7.47 -2.38
CA TRP A 110 -11.52 6.39 -3.17
C TRP A 110 -10.53 5.24 -3.40
N SER A 111 -9.26 5.55 -3.67
CA SER A 111 -8.20 4.54 -3.80
C SER A 111 -7.99 3.72 -2.52
N ILE A 112 -8.12 4.33 -1.34
CA ILE A 112 -8.04 3.64 -0.04
C ILE A 112 -9.25 2.73 0.15
N ILE A 113 -10.46 3.19 -0.17
CA ILE A 113 -11.68 2.39 -0.09
C ILE A 113 -11.56 1.13 -0.96
N ILE A 114 -11.14 1.29 -2.23
CA ILE A 114 -10.94 0.15 -3.13
C ILE A 114 -9.88 -0.81 -2.58
N SER A 115 -8.78 -0.28 -2.05
CA SER A 115 -7.72 -1.11 -1.44
C SER A 115 -8.26 -1.93 -0.27
N ILE A 116 -9.03 -1.31 0.64
CA ILE A 116 -9.68 -2.00 1.76
C ILE A 116 -10.60 -3.11 1.25
N GLN A 117 -11.45 -2.84 0.26
CA GLN A 117 -12.33 -3.85 -0.32
C GLN A 117 -11.53 -5.03 -0.91
N CYS A 118 -10.41 -4.76 -1.59
CA CYS A 118 -9.53 -5.81 -2.09
C CYS A 118 -8.95 -6.64 -0.95
N TYR A 119 -8.49 -5.99 0.12
CA TYR A 119 -7.92 -6.66 1.28
C TYR A 119 -8.95 -7.51 2.07
N LEU A 120 -10.22 -7.10 2.09
CA LEU A 120 -11.29 -7.93 2.67
C LEU A 120 -11.42 -9.26 1.90
N VAL A 121 -11.42 -9.21 0.57
CA VAL A 121 -11.52 -10.39 -0.29
C VAL A 121 -10.27 -11.26 -0.16
N ILE A 122 -9.08 -10.67 -0.31
CA ILE A 122 -7.80 -11.38 -0.18
C ILE A 122 -7.68 -12.02 1.21
N GLY A 123 -8.06 -11.29 2.26
CA GLY A 123 -8.07 -11.81 3.63
C GLY A 123 -8.95 -13.04 3.78
N LYS A 124 -10.19 -12.99 3.26
CA LYS A 124 -11.09 -14.16 3.25
C LYS A 124 -10.48 -15.34 2.47
N LYS A 125 -9.99 -15.08 1.26
CA LYS A 125 -9.42 -16.08 0.33
C LYS A 125 -8.21 -16.82 0.91
N TYR A 126 -7.33 -16.11 1.63
CA TYR A 126 -6.13 -16.70 2.25
C TYR A 126 -6.30 -17.09 3.73
N GLY A 127 -7.49 -16.87 4.31
CA GLY A 127 -7.75 -17.12 5.73
C GLY A 127 -6.91 -16.24 6.66
N ILE A 128 -6.74 -14.98 6.29
CA ILE A 128 -6.00 -13.94 7.02
C ILE A 128 -7.02 -12.91 7.52
N SER A 129 -6.91 -12.51 8.79
CA SER A 129 -7.79 -11.47 9.34
C SER A 129 -7.63 -10.17 8.53
N PRO A 130 -8.70 -9.65 7.90
CA PRO A 130 -8.61 -8.41 7.13
C PRO A 130 -8.25 -7.18 7.96
N ALA A 131 -8.46 -7.23 9.28
CA ALA A 131 -8.10 -6.14 10.19
C ALA A 131 -6.63 -5.74 10.07
N TRP A 132 -5.72 -6.70 9.87
CA TRP A 132 -4.30 -6.42 9.70
C TRP A 132 -4.00 -5.57 8.46
N PHE A 133 -4.71 -5.81 7.35
CA PHE A 133 -4.58 -5.01 6.15
C PHE A 133 -5.18 -3.61 6.34
N ILE A 134 -6.35 -3.51 6.98
CA ILE A 134 -7.02 -2.23 7.25
C ILE A 134 -6.13 -1.34 8.12
N VAL A 135 -5.61 -1.86 9.24
CA VAL A 135 -4.68 -1.12 10.10
C VAL A 135 -3.41 -0.75 9.34
N GLY A 136 -2.89 -1.67 8.52
CA GLY A 136 -1.71 -1.43 7.67
C GLY A 136 -1.89 -0.29 6.66
N CYS A 137 -3.12 -0.02 6.18
CA CYS A 137 -3.39 1.09 5.25
C CYS A 137 -3.14 2.47 5.89
N PHE A 138 -3.32 2.58 7.21
CA PHE A 138 -3.15 3.84 7.94
C PHE A 138 -1.81 3.91 8.68
N ILE A 139 -1.21 2.75 8.99
CA ILE A 139 0.06 2.64 9.70
C ILE A 139 1.02 1.80 8.86
N ILE A 140 1.81 2.46 8.00
CA ILE A 140 2.68 1.83 7.00
C ILE A 140 3.54 0.68 7.57
N PRO A 141 4.22 0.83 8.73
CA PRO A 141 5.00 -0.28 9.29
C PRO A 141 4.16 -1.52 9.65
N VAL A 142 2.89 -1.36 9.98
CA VAL A 142 1.98 -2.48 10.31
C VAL A 142 1.63 -3.28 9.06
N MET A 143 1.70 -2.70 7.86
CA MET A 143 1.44 -3.40 6.60
C MET A 143 2.39 -4.59 6.37
N ILE A 144 3.55 -4.64 7.03
CA ILE A 144 4.46 -5.78 6.98
C ILE A 144 3.78 -7.06 7.47
N VAL A 145 2.98 -6.98 8.54
CA VAL A 145 2.33 -8.13 9.18
C VAL A 145 1.44 -8.91 8.21
N PRO A 146 0.40 -8.31 7.59
CA PRO A 146 -0.47 -9.04 6.67
C PRO A 146 0.27 -9.49 5.41
N MET A 147 1.29 -8.77 4.95
CA MET A 147 2.08 -9.18 3.77
C MET A 147 2.93 -10.43 4.05
N ILE A 148 3.55 -10.54 5.22
CA ILE A 148 4.24 -11.76 5.64
C ILE A 148 3.25 -12.93 5.77
N MET A 149 2.07 -12.69 6.36
CA MET A 149 1.03 -13.71 6.47
C MET A 149 0.57 -14.20 5.09
N LEU A 150 0.34 -13.27 4.15
CA LEU A 150 -0.05 -13.56 2.77
C LEU A 150 1.02 -14.38 2.06
N TYR A 151 2.28 -13.95 2.11
CA TYR A 151 3.39 -14.68 1.52
C TYR A 151 3.51 -16.11 2.08
N ASN A 152 3.44 -16.27 3.41
CA ASN A 152 3.55 -17.56 4.06
C ASN A 152 2.38 -18.49 3.69
N LYS A 153 1.16 -17.96 3.64
CA LYS A 153 -0.02 -18.72 3.20
C LYS A 153 0.09 -19.13 1.74
N ALA A 154 0.41 -18.20 0.84
CA ALA A 154 0.61 -18.50 -0.58
C ALA A 154 1.71 -19.55 -0.79
N LYS A 155 2.83 -19.46 -0.03
CA LYS A 155 3.89 -20.46 -0.07
C LYS A 155 3.44 -21.86 0.38
N LYS A 156 2.60 -21.97 1.41
CA LYS A 156 2.01 -23.25 1.84
C LYS A 156 1.10 -23.84 0.77
N ILE A 157 0.29 -23.00 0.12
CA ILE A 157 -0.60 -23.43 -0.98
C ILE A 157 0.22 -23.93 -2.17
N ALA A 158 1.28 -23.21 -2.56
CA ALA A 158 2.20 -23.64 -3.62
C ALA A 158 2.87 -24.99 -3.35
N ARG A 159 2.97 -25.41 -2.08
CA ARG A 159 3.51 -26.72 -1.66
C ARG A 159 2.44 -27.82 -1.54
N GLY A 160 1.17 -27.49 -1.74
CA GLY A 160 0.05 -28.41 -1.51
C GLY A 160 -0.29 -28.64 -0.02
N GLU A 161 0.28 -27.86 0.90
CA GLU A 161 0.04 -27.97 2.36
C GLU A 161 -1.25 -27.26 2.81
N ALA A 162 -1.85 -26.44 1.93
CA ALA A 162 -3.07 -25.68 2.20
C ALA A 162 -3.82 -25.41 0.89
N THR A 163 -5.10 -25.03 0.98
CA THR A 163 -5.92 -24.60 -0.14
C THR A 163 -6.43 -23.19 0.08
N LEU A 164 -6.80 -22.51 -1.01
CA LEU A 164 -7.55 -21.26 -0.93
C LEU A 164 -8.94 -21.53 -0.34
N ASN A 165 -9.45 -20.57 0.42
CA ASN A 165 -10.83 -20.60 0.87
C ASN A 165 -11.75 -20.21 -0.28
N ILE A 166 -12.90 -20.87 -0.38
CA ILE A 166 -13.95 -20.47 -1.31
C ILE A 166 -14.57 -19.18 -0.77
N VAL A 167 -14.51 -18.12 -1.56
CA VAL A 167 -15.24 -16.88 -1.28
C VAL A 167 -16.54 -16.98 -2.07
N GLU A 168 -17.66 -17.16 -1.37
CA GLU A 168 -18.97 -17.06 -2.01
C GLU A 168 -19.15 -15.63 -2.50
N ASP A 169 -19.32 -15.49 -3.80
CA ASP A 169 -19.55 -14.21 -4.45
C ASP A 169 -20.99 -13.79 -4.14
N ASP A 170 -21.14 -12.83 -3.23
CA ASP A 170 -22.42 -12.23 -2.92
C ASP A 170 -22.76 -11.30 -4.10
N LYS A 171 -23.32 -11.90 -5.16
CA LYS A 171 -23.68 -11.29 -6.46
C LYS A 171 -24.58 -10.03 -6.35
N ASN A 172 -24.98 -9.63 -5.16
CA ASN A 172 -25.78 -8.45 -4.88
C ASN A 172 -24.95 -7.16 -4.67
N ASN A 173 -23.61 -7.22 -4.68
CA ASN A 173 -22.75 -6.05 -4.39
C ASN A 173 -21.94 -5.52 -5.60
N GLU A 174 -22.20 -6.00 -6.82
CA GLU A 174 -21.51 -5.54 -8.04
C GLU A 174 -22.14 -4.31 -8.72
N GLU A 175 -23.22 -3.74 -8.17
CA GLU A 175 -23.87 -2.54 -8.71
C GLU A 175 -23.36 -1.22 -8.11
N TRP A 176 -22.06 -0.92 -8.13
CA TRP A 176 -21.57 0.45 -7.83
C TRP A 176 -20.33 0.83 -8.64
#